data_AF-A0ABD2J0B6-F1
#
_entry.id   AF-A0ABD2J0B6-F1
#
_cell.length_a   1.000
_cell.length_b   1.000
_cell.length_c   1.000
_cell.angle_alpha   90.00
_cell.angle_beta   90.00
_cell.angle_gamma   90.00
#
_symmetry.space_group_name_H-M   'P 1'
#
loop_
_entity.id
_entity.type
_entity.pdbx_description
1 polymer ?
#
loop_
_entity_poly.entity_id
_entity_poly.type
_entity_poly.pdbx_seq_one_letter_code
_entity_poly.pdbx_strand_id
1 'polypeptide(L)'
;MDADSFLLFYIKQRIARGEDGLQWYNPPYCGEDEEGHVPDNWLTIQQAVLYFERDNSDEIEHQLIDQLAQHSAVKFNAFKYLVDAYFDLLQRRIERKADNFGCPSATNLCVPFLAMIAFTGLFARRLAEMDASARVTEEEQQDRRDFRREITQVSIYGSTMLRYKLYTLSNNEDSTAAYSWDRFCADSLQLVEHISSLKERETSVALPSASPLLGVALCGIAAAAAVYFLVAKRTAATLT
;
A
#
# COMPACT_ATOMS: atom_id res chain seq x y z
N MET A 1 11.63 9.07 -10.85
CA MET A 1 10.78 10.08 -10.20
C MET A 1 10.64 9.68 -8.73
N ASP A 2 10.37 10.60 -7.81
CA ASP A 2 10.35 10.34 -6.35
C ASP A 2 9.45 9.16 -5.94
N ALA A 3 8.36 8.91 -6.65
CA ALA A 3 7.49 7.76 -6.45
C ALA A 3 8.20 6.40 -6.63
N ASP A 4 9.09 6.30 -7.62
CA ASP A 4 9.87 5.08 -7.87
C ASP A 4 10.89 4.85 -6.75
N SER A 5 11.57 5.94 -6.37
CA SER A 5 12.56 5.97 -5.30
C SER A 5 11.95 5.58 -3.96
N PHE A 6 10.79 6.16 -3.63
CA PHE A 6 10.00 5.79 -2.45
C PHE A 6 9.62 4.30 -2.46
N LEU A 7 9.13 3.75 -3.57
CA LEU A 7 8.71 2.36 -3.60
C LEU A 7 9.88 1.39 -3.37
N LEU A 8 11.05 1.69 -3.92
CA LEU A 8 12.27 0.92 -3.66
C LEU A 8 12.68 1.01 -2.19
N PHE A 9 12.66 2.22 -1.62
CA PHE A 9 12.89 2.44 -0.19
C PHE A 9 11.91 1.61 0.66
N TYR A 10 10.62 1.66 0.35
CA TYR A 10 9.59 0.94 1.07
C TYR A 10 9.77 -0.57 0.99
N ILE A 11 10.06 -1.13 -0.20
CA ILE A 11 10.34 -2.57 -0.37
C ILE A 11 11.55 -3.00 0.49
N LYS A 12 12.64 -2.24 0.46
CA LYS A 12 13.85 -2.50 1.28
C LYS A 12 13.50 -2.55 2.76
N GLN A 13 12.79 -1.53 3.26
CA GLN A 13 12.34 -1.47 4.66
C GLN A 13 11.37 -2.61 5.01
N ARG A 14 10.44 -2.96 4.11
CA ARG A 14 9.44 -3.99 4.34
C ARG A 14 10.04 -5.39 4.40
N ILE A 15 11.05 -5.68 3.58
CA ILE A 15 11.83 -6.93 3.63
C ILE A 15 12.59 -7.01 4.96
N ALA A 16 13.29 -5.93 5.34
CA ALA A 16 14.11 -5.90 6.56
C ALA A 16 13.32 -5.93 7.87
N ARG A 17 12.01 -5.64 7.84
CA ARG A 17 11.16 -5.59 9.03
C ARG A 17 10.98 -6.98 9.67
N GLY A 18 10.81 -7.07 10.99
CA GLY A 18 10.52 -8.33 11.68
C GLY A 18 11.77 -9.06 12.19
N GLU A 19 11.57 -10.24 12.79
CA GLU A 19 12.61 -10.95 13.56
C GLU A 19 13.51 -11.84 12.69
N ASP A 20 13.11 -12.13 11.44
CA ASP A 20 13.76 -13.10 10.56
C ASP A 20 15.08 -12.60 9.94
N GLY A 21 15.48 -11.34 10.20
CA GLY A 21 16.73 -10.77 9.72
C GLY A 21 16.88 -10.75 8.19
N LEU A 22 15.76 -10.77 7.46
CA LEU A 22 15.74 -10.83 6.00
C LEU A 22 16.39 -9.59 5.38
N GLN A 23 17.09 -9.80 4.27
CA GLN A 23 17.74 -8.72 3.54
C GLN A 23 17.53 -8.88 2.05
N TRP A 24 17.24 -7.77 1.37
CA TRP A 24 17.34 -7.72 -0.08
C TRP A 24 18.80 -7.51 -0.46
N TYR A 25 19.44 -8.56 -0.96
CA TYR A 25 20.83 -8.49 -1.39
C TYR A 25 20.94 -7.72 -2.71
N ASN A 26 21.75 -6.64 -2.71
CA ASN A 26 21.98 -5.74 -3.85
C ASN A 26 20.70 -5.05 -4.37
N PRO A 27 19.96 -4.30 -3.52
CA PRO A 27 18.82 -3.54 -3.97
C PRO A 27 19.29 -2.39 -4.88
N PRO A 28 18.52 -1.98 -5.89
CA PRO A 28 18.79 -0.75 -6.63
C PRO A 28 18.84 0.45 -5.67
N TYR A 29 19.69 1.43 -5.99
CA TYR A 29 19.74 2.67 -5.22
C TYR A 29 18.38 3.37 -5.26
N CYS A 30 17.90 3.77 -4.08
CA CYS A 30 16.55 4.31 -3.89
C CYS A 30 16.51 5.81 -3.60
N GLY A 31 17.63 6.53 -3.71
CA GLY A 31 17.63 8.00 -3.55
C GLY A 31 17.73 8.52 -2.11
N GLU A 32 17.97 7.65 -1.12
CA GLU A 32 18.47 8.06 0.21
C GLU A 32 19.78 8.83 0.01
N ASP A 33 19.99 9.97 0.67
CA ASP A 33 21.24 10.72 0.47
C ASP A 33 22.48 9.95 0.99
N GLU A 34 23.68 10.48 0.76
CA GLU A 34 24.93 9.83 1.16
C GLU A 34 25.06 9.63 2.68
N GLU A 35 24.27 10.37 3.48
CA GLU A 35 24.19 10.27 4.94
C GLU A 35 23.03 9.34 5.38
N GLY A 36 22.25 8.80 4.44
CA GLY A 36 21.10 7.95 4.70
C GLY A 36 19.84 8.72 5.11
N HIS A 37 19.78 10.02 4.84
CA HIS A 37 18.59 10.83 5.08
C HIS A 37 17.45 10.35 4.16
N VAL A 38 16.28 10.19 4.77
CA VAL A 38 15.04 9.79 4.11
C VAL A 38 14.08 10.99 4.13
N PRO A 39 13.48 11.38 3.00
CA PRO A 39 12.49 12.44 2.97
C PRO A 39 11.31 12.21 3.93
N ASP A 40 10.86 13.25 4.65
CA ASP A 40 9.78 13.13 5.64
C ASP A 40 8.45 12.64 5.05
N ASN A 41 8.16 13.01 3.80
CA ASN A 41 6.97 12.53 3.10
C ASN A 41 7.04 11.02 2.85
N TRP A 42 8.24 10.44 2.64
CA TRP A 42 8.39 8.99 2.49
C TRP A 42 8.13 8.27 3.80
N LEU A 43 8.61 8.80 4.93
CA LEU A 43 8.31 8.26 6.25
C LEU A 43 6.81 8.32 6.55
N THR A 44 6.16 9.42 6.18
CA THR A 44 4.70 9.60 6.33
C THR A 44 3.92 8.59 5.49
N ILE A 45 4.27 8.42 4.20
CA ILE A 45 3.63 7.44 3.33
C ILE A 45 3.89 6.03 3.87
N GLN A 46 5.13 5.71 4.27
CA GLN A 46 5.46 4.43 4.89
C GLN A 46 4.51 4.16 6.07
N GLN A 47 4.37 5.10 7.02
CA GLN A 47 3.45 4.97 8.15
C GLN A 47 2.00 4.75 7.71
N ALA A 48 1.52 5.49 6.71
CA ALA A 48 0.18 5.30 6.14
C ALA A 48 -0.01 3.89 5.56
N VAL A 49 0.99 3.39 4.82
CA VAL A 49 0.96 2.03 4.26
C VAL A 49 0.99 1.00 5.39
N LEU A 50 1.78 1.21 6.44
CA LEU A 50 1.84 0.28 7.57
C LEU A 50 0.52 0.22 8.36
N TYR A 51 -0.18 1.34 8.50
CA TYR A 51 -1.55 1.33 9.02
C TYR A 51 -2.45 0.49 8.11
N PHE A 52 -2.41 0.73 6.80
CA PHE A 52 -3.20 -0.06 5.86
C PHE A 52 -2.90 -1.56 5.96
N GLU A 53 -1.62 -1.95 5.98
CA GLU A 53 -1.20 -3.36 6.12
C GLU A 53 -1.74 -3.99 7.39
N ARG A 54 -1.60 -3.34 8.55
CA ARG A 54 -1.96 -3.92 9.85
C ARG A 54 -3.40 -4.43 9.88
N ASP A 55 -4.30 -3.74 9.19
CA ASP A 55 -5.73 -4.01 9.24
C ASP A 55 -6.22 -4.79 7.99
N ASN A 56 -5.33 -5.07 7.01
CA ASN A 56 -5.67 -5.72 5.74
C ASN A 56 -4.67 -6.83 5.31
N SER A 57 -3.65 -7.14 6.12
CA SER A 57 -2.58 -8.09 5.78
C SER A 57 -3.13 -9.45 5.43
N ASP A 58 -4.12 -9.95 6.18
CA ASP A 58 -4.69 -11.27 5.95
C ASP A 58 -5.34 -11.39 4.57
N GLU A 59 -6.09 -10.37 4.12
CA GLU A 59 -6.72 -10.34 2.80
C GLU A 59 -5.65 -10.28 1.70
N ILE A 60 -4.62 -9.45 1.87
CA ILE A 60 -3.57 -9.27 0.87
C ILE A 60 -2.69 -10.53 0.75
N GLU A 61 -2.29 -11.10 1.89
CA GLU A 61 -1.41 -12.26 1.94
C GLU A 61 -2.12 -13.53 1.45
N HIS A 62 -3.30 -13.85 1.99
CA HIS A 62 -3.97 -15.12 1.70
C HIS A 62 -4.71 -15.13 0.36
N GLN A 63 -5.20 -13.97 -0.13
CA GLN A 63 -5.99 -13.94 -1.36
C GLN A 63 -5.17 -13.56 -2.59
N LEU A 64 -4.19 -12.66 -2.48
CA LEU A 64 -3.50 -12.10 -3.64
C LEU A 64 -2.07 -12.62 -3.77
N ILE A 65 -1.33 -12.66 -2.67
CA ILE A 65 0.08 -13.07 -2.67
C ILE A 65 0.20 -14.58 -2.86
N ASP A 66 -0.60 -15.39 -2.17
CA ASP A 66 -0.53 -16.85 -2.31
C ASP A 66 -0.88 -17.31 -3.74
N GLN A 67 -1.81 -16.64 -4.43
CA GLN A 67 -2.13 -16.91 -5.83
C GLN A 67 -0.92 -16.66 -6.74
N LEU A 68 -0.15 -15.59 -6.49
CA LEU A 68 1.03 -15.27 -7.28
C LEU A 68 2.26 -16.10 -6.92
N ALA A 69 2.42 -16.42 -5.64
CA ALA A 69 3.54 -17.21 -5.15
C ALA A 69 3.52 -18.65 -5.70
N GLN A 70 2.32 -19.20 -5.96
CA GLN A 70 2.12 -20.53 -6.57
C GLN A 70 2.56 -20.61 -8.04
N HIS A 71 2.72 -19.48 -8.75
CA HIS A 71 3.26 -19.50 -10.10
C HIS A 71 4.77 -19.74 -10.10
N SER A 72 5.26 -20.48 -11.10
CA SER A 72 6.70 -20.80 -11.24
C SER A 72 7.61 -19.58 -11.47
N ALA A 73 7.04 -18.46 -11.94
CA ALA A 73 7.70 -17.17 -12.04
C ALA A 73 6.65 -16.04 -12.07
N VAL A 74 6.98 -14.89 -11.49
CA VAL A 74 6.11 -13.71 -11.55
C VAL A 74 6.11 -13.12 -12.95
N LYS A 75 4.96 -13.20 -13.63
CA LYS A 75 4.75 -12.54 -14.93
C LYS A 75 4.15 -11.15 -14.73
N PHE A 76 4.67 -10.15 -15.44
CA PHE A 76 4.15 -8.77 -15.39
C PHE A 76 2.63 -8.71 -15.60
N ASN A 77 2.08 -9.43 -16.60
CA ASN A 77 0.64 -9.40 -16.88
C ASN A 77 -0.21 -9.94 -15.72
N ALA A 78 0.26 -10.97 -15.01
CA ALA A 78 -0.45 -11.52 -13.85
C ALA A 78 -0.41 -10.55 -12.67
N PHE A 79 0.76 -9.97 -12.40
CA PHE A 79 0.93 -8.91 -11.39
C PHE A 79 0.04 -7.71 -11.70
N LYS A 80 0.10 -7.19 -12.93
CA LYS A 80 -0.70 -6.06 -13.41
C LYS A 80 -2.20 -6.32 -13.24
N TYR A 81 -2.68 -7.48 -13.68
CA TYR A 81 -4.11 -7.84 -13.60
C TYR A 81 -4.62 -7.80 -12.15
N LEU A 82 -3.88 -8.41 -11.22
CA LEU A 82 -4.27 -8.44 -9.81
C LEU A 82 -4.23 -7.05 -9.18
N VAL A 83 -3.19 -6.27 -9.44
CA VAL A 83 -3.06 -4.90 -8.94
C VAL A 83 -4.18 -4.01 -9.47
N ASP A 84 -4.49 -4.07 -10.77
CA ASP A 84 -5.58 -3.29 -11.37
C ASP A 84 -6.94 -3.71 -10.80
N ALA A 85 -7.21 -5.00 -10.72
CA ALA A 85 -8.47 -5.50 -10.19
C ALA A 85 -8.69 -5.08 -8.72
N TYR A 86 -7.63 -5.15 -7.89
CA TYR A 86 -7.71 -4.75 -6.49
C TYR A 86 -7.83 -3.23 -6.32
N PHE A 87 -7.08 -2.46 -7.11
CA PHE A 87 -7.18 -0.99 -7.14
C PHE A 87 -8.60 -0.54 -7.49
N ASP A 88 -9.18 -1.07 -8.58
CA ASP A 88 -10.53 -0.73 -9.04
C ASP A 88 -11.60 -1.16 -8.03
N LEU A 89 -11.42 -2.31 -7.39
CA LEU A 89 -12.32 -2.79 -6.34
C LEU A 89 -12.35 -1.82 -5.15
N LEU A 90 -11.18 -1.39 -4.67
CA LEU A 90 -11.08 -0.45 -3.55
C LEU A 90 -11.65 0.92 -3.93
N GLN A 91 -11.34 1.41 -5.12
CA GLN A 91 -11.90 2.67 -5.62
C GLN A 91 -13.43 2.63 -5.64
N ARG A 92 -14.03 1.60 -6.24
CA ARG A 92 -15.50 1.43 -6.27
C ARG A 92 -16.11 1.32 -4.87
N ARG A 93 -15.41 0.68 -3.93
CA ARG A 93 -15.86 0.58 -2.52
C ARG A 93 -15.88 1.95 -1.85
N ILE A 94 -14.88 2.80 -2.12
CA ILE A 94 -14.80 4.16 -1.59
C ILE A 94 -15.90 5.03 -2.19
N GLU A 95 -16.07 5.01 -3.52
CA GLU A 95 -17.10 5.77 -4.23
C GLU A 95 -18.50 5.44 -3.69
N ARG A 96 -18.85 4.15 -3.60
CA ARG A 96 -20.16 3.72 -3.05
C ARG A 96 -20.39 4.19 -1.62
N LYS A 97 -19.35 4.28 -0.80
CA LYS A 97 -19.51 4.78 0.58
C LYS A 97 -19.63 6.28 0.63
N ALA A 98 -18.87 7.01 -0.19
CA ALA A 98 -19.01 8.45 -0.31
C ALA A 98 -20.45 8.84 -0.69
N ASP A 99 -21.05 8.10 -1.63
CA ASP A 99 -22.46 8.27 -2.03
C ASP A 99 -23.42 8.05 -0.84
N ASN A 100 -23.23 6.99 -0.06
CA ASN A 100 -24.07 6.68 1.10
C ASN A 100 -24.01 7.75 2.21
N PHE A 101 -22.91 8.50 2.31
CA PHE A 101 -22.75 9.59 3.27
C PHE A 101 -23.16 10.96 2.71
N GLY A 102 -23.74 11.01 1.51
CA GLY A 102 -24.16 12.27 0.88
C GLY A 102 -23.00 13.17 0.49
N CYS A 103 -21.83 12.58 0.21
CA CYS A 103 -20.62 13.30 -0.18
C CYS A 103 -20.33 13.07 -1.67
N PRO A 104 -21.01 13.80 -2.58
CA PRO A 104 -20.72 13.69 -4.00
C PRO A 104 -19.26 14.10 -4.24
N SER A 105 -18.55 13.30 -5.04
CA SER A 105 -17.18 13.55 -5.55
C SER A 105 -15.98 13.33 -4.63
N ALA A 106 -16.06 12.52 -3.56
CA ALA A 106 -14.84 12.12 -2.83
C ALA A 106 -14.04 11.04 -3.59
N THR A 107 -13.33 11.42 -4.65
CA THR A 107 -12.32 10.59 -5.34
C THR A 107 -11.05 10.47 -4.49
N ASN A 108 -11.18 9.95 -3.26
CA ASN A 108 -10.01 9.65 -2.45
C ASN A 108 -9.34 8.39 -3.03
N LEU A 109 -8.27 8.61 -3.79
CA LEU A 109 -7.45 7.55 -4.39
C LEU A 109 -6.27 7.13 -3.51
N CYS A 110 -6.08 7.77 -2.36
CA CYS A 110 -4.98 7.49 -1.44
C CYS A 110 -4.98 6.03 -1.01
N VAL A 111 -6.12 5.49 -0.55
CA VAL A 111 -6.22 4.09 -0.10
C VAL A 111 -5.92 3.08 -1.21
N PRO A 112 -6.48 3.17 -2.43
CA PRO A 112 -6.07 2.32 -3.55
C PRO A 112 -4.56 2.37 -3.86
N PHE A 113 -3.92 3.55 -3.78
CA PHE A 113 -2.47 3.68 -3.95
C PHE A 113 -1.69 3.02 -2.79
N LEU A 114 -2.09 3.26 -1.54
CA LEU A 114 -1.49 2.61 -0.37
C LEU A 114 -1.60 1.08 -0.46
N ALA A 115 -2.73 0.58 -0.95
CA ALA A 115 -2.97 -0.85 -1.13
C ALA A 115 -2.04 -1.49 -2.16
N MET A 116 -1.80 -0.80 -3.28
CA MET A 116 -0.85 -1.25 -4.31
C MET A 116 0.59 -1.24 -3.78
N ILE A 117 0.97 -0.22 -3.01
CA ILE A 117 2.30 -0.13 -2.37
C ILE A 117 2.47 -1.26 -1.36
N ALA A 118 1.49 -1.46 -0.46
CA ALA A 118 1.46 -2.53 0.52
C ALA A 118 1.60 -3.91 -0.16
N PHE A 119 0.76 -4.20 -1.15
CA PHE A 119 0.81 -5.45 -1.89
C PHE A 119 2.19 -5.69 -2.52
N THR A 120 2.79 -4.67 -3.12
CA THR A 120 4.12 -4.79 -3.74
C THR A 120 5.19 -5.11 -2.68
N GLY A 121 5.18 -4.42 -1.54
CA GLY A 121 6.12 -4.64 -0.44
C GLY A 121 5.94 -6.00 0.24
N LEU A 122 4.70 -6.39 0.53
CA LEU A 122 4.35 -7.70 1.10
C LEU A 122 4.76 -8.83 0.17
N PHE A 123 4.52 -8.68 -1.13
CA PHE A 123 4.90 -9.71 -2.09
C PHE A 123 6.42 -9.86 -2.22
N ALA A 124 7.14 -8.73 -2.26
CA ALA A 124 8.60 -8.73 -2.26
C ALA A 124 9.17 -9.38 -0.98
N ARG A 125 8.56 -9.11 0.18
CA ARG A 125 8.90 -9.80 1.44
C ARG A 125 8.66 -11.30 1.34
N ARG A 126 7.51 -11.73 0.83
CA ARG A 126 7.19 -13.16 0.68
C ARG A 126 8.22 -13.88 -0.18
N LEU A 127 8.67 -13.26 -1.27
CA LEU A 127 9.74 -13.79 -2.10
C LEU A 127 11.08 -13.88 -1.34
N ALA A 128 11.38 -12.91 -0.46
CA ALA A 128 12.57 -12.95 0.38
C ALA A 128 12.50 -14.07 1.45
N GLU A 129 11.33 -14.30 2.03
CA GLU A 129 11.07 -15.42 2.94
C GLU A 129 11.27 -16.76 2.22
N MET A 130 10.74 -16.91 1.00
CA MET A 130 10.93 -18.11 0.18
C MET A 130 12.40 -18.32 -0.22
N ASP A 131 13.13 -17.25 -0.53
CA ASP A 131 14.58 -17.31 -0.78
C ASP A 131 15.33 -17.83 0.44
N ALA A 132 15.03 -17.29 1.62
CA ALA A 132 15.64 -17.68 2.88
C ALA A 132 15.31 -19.13 3.26
N SER A 133 14.04 -19.54 3.17
CA SER A 133 13.61 -20.90 3.54
C SER A 133 14.25 -21.96 2.63
N ALA A 134 14.37 -21.69 1.35
CA ALA A 134 14.92 -22.66 0.42
C ALA A 134 16.45 -22.79 0.57
N ARG A 135 17.17 -21.84 1.19
CA ARG A 135 18.60 -22.00 1.52
C ARG A 135 18.83 -23.02 2.64
N VAL A 136 17.82 -23.31 3.46
CA VAL A 136 17.93 -24.28 4.56
C VAL A 136 17.87 -25.73 4.07
N THR A 137 17.27 -25.99 2.90
CA THR A 137 17.02 -27.33 2.34
C THR A 137 18.08 -27.77 1.31
N GLU A 138 19.35 -27.43 1.55
CA GLU A 138 20.46 -27.33 0.59
C GLU A 138 21.00 -28.62 -0.07
N GLU A 139 20.24 -29.73 -0.19
CA GLU A 139 20.74 -30.97 -0.82
C GLU A 139 20.34 -31.20 -2.28
N GLU A 140 19.39 -30.47 -2.88
CA GLU A 140 18.95 -30.77 -4.25
C GLU A 140 18.61 -29.54 -5.11
N GLN A 141 19.02 -29.63 -6.39
CA GLN A 141 18.46 -29.01 -7.61
C GLN A 141 19.10 -27.75 -8.22
N GLN A 142 19.57 -27.97 -9.45
CA GLN A 142 20.12 -27.05 -10.43
C GLN A 142 19.08 -26.21 -11.22
N ASP A 143 17.79 -26.26 -10.83
CA ASP A 143 16.69 -25.60 -11.57
C ASP A 143 15.84 -24.69 -10.65
N ARG A 144 16.51 -24.05 -9.68
CA ARG A 144 15.84 -23.28 -8.62
C ARG A 144 15.41 -21.91 -9.11
N ARG A 145 14.13 -21.60 -8.88
CA ARG A 145 13.51 -20.29 -9.07
C ARG A 145 14.37 -19.20 -8.40
N ASP A 146 14.80 -18.20 -9.17
CA ASP A 146 15.63 -17.11 -8.68
C ASP A 146 14.76 -16.02 -8.03
N PHE A 147 14.44 -16.22 -6.76
CA PHE A 147 13.62 -15.30 -5.98
C PHE A 147 14.23 -13.89 -5.87
N ARG A 148 15.56 -13.77 -5.90
CA ARG A 148 16.23 -12.45 -5.87
C ARG A 148 15.95 -11.67 -7.14
N ARG A 149 16.04 -12.33 -8.30
CA ARG A 149 15.65 -11.73 -9.58
C ARG A 149 14.17 -11.35 -9.60
N GLU A 150 13.32 -12.17 -8.99
CA GLU A 150 11.88 -11.88 -8.92
C GLU A 150 11.54 -10.70 -8.02
N ILE A 151 12.24 -10.51 -6.89
CA ILE A 151 12.10 -9.28 -6.08
C ILE A 151 12.41 -8.04 -6.94
N THR A 152 13.50 -8.08 -7.72
CA THR A 152 13.84 -7.00 -8.66
C THR A 152 12.79 -6.82 -9.75
N GLN A 153 12.19 -7.90 -10.26
CA GLN A 153 11.09 -7.79 -11.22
C GLN A 153 9.85 -7.16 -10.58
N VAL A 154 9.47 -7.58 -9.38
CA VAL A 154 8.34 -7.01 -8.62
C VAL A 154 8.57 -5.53 -8.34
N SER A 155 9.79 -5.11 -8.01
CA SER A 155 10.09 -3.68 -7.80
C SER A 155 9.94 -2.88 -9.10
N ILE A 156 10.34 -3.43 -10.24
CA ILE A 156 10.13 -2.81 -11.56
C ILE A 156 8.63 -2.75 -11.89
N TYR A 157 7.90 -3.83 -11.64
CA TYR A 157 6.47 -3.93 -11.94
C TYR A 157 5.65 -2.96 -11.09
N GLY A 158 5.90 -2.91 -9.79
CA GLY A 158 5.27 -1.97 -8.86
C GLY A 158 5.54 -0.52 -9.26
N SER A 159 6.79 -0.15 -9.53
CA SER A 159 7.14 1.21 -9.96
C SER A 159 6.49 1.58 -11.29
N THR A 160 6.49 0.65 -12.25
CA THR A 160 5.82 0.85 -13.55
C THR A 160 4.32 1.11 -13.38
N MET A 161 3.65 0.32 -12.53
CA MET A 161 2.22 0.46 -12.26
C MET A 161 1.90 1.76 -11.53
N LEU A 162 2.66 2.09 -10.49
CA LEU A 162 2.52 3.34 -9.73
C LEU A 162 2.65 4.55 -10.63
N ARG A 163 3.72 4.59 -11.43
CA ARG A 163 3.97 5.68 -12.38
C ARG A 163 2.90 5.77 -13.44
N TYR A 164 2.48 4.64 -14.02
CA TYR A 164 1.45 4.61 -15.05
C TYR A 164 0.11 5.14 -14.53
N LYS A 165 -0.31 4.72 -13.32
CA LYS A 165 -1.55 5.19 -12.70
C LYS A 165 -1.49 6.68 -12.37
N LEU A 166 -0.41 7.14 -11.72
CA LEU A 166 -0.23 8.57 -11.42
C LEU A 166 -0.21 9.43 -12.70
N TYR A 167 0.48 8.97 -13.75
CA TYR A 167 0.52 9.68 -15.04
C TYR A 167 -0.88 9.77 -15.69
N THR A 168 -1.61 8.65 -15.71
CA THR A 168 -2.94 8.59 -16.34
C THR A 168 -3.94 9.47 -15.59
N LEU A 169 -3.91 9.43 -14.25
CA LEU A 169 -4.82 10.22 -13.41
C LEU A 169 -4.43 11.71 -13.37
N SER A 170 -3.14 12.04 -13.47
CA SER A 170 -2.69 13.43 -13.51
C SER A 170 -3.02 14.15 -14.82
N ASN A 171 -3.14 13.42 -15.94
CA ASN A 171 -3.41 13.97 -17.27
C ASN A 171 -4.88 13.83 -17.68
N ASN A 172 -5.78 13.51 -16.75
CA ASN A 172 -7.20 13.48 -17.05
C ASN A 172 -7.70 14.91 -17.31
N GLU A 173 -8.39 15.14 -18.44
CA GLU A 173 -8.76 16.48 -18.93
C GLU A 173 -9.73 17.22 -17.99
N ASP A 174 -10.46 16.49 -17.13
CA ASP A 174 -11.24 17.05 -16.03
C ASP A 174 -10.34 17.43 -14.84
N SER A 175 -9.99 18.72 -14.73
CA SER A 175 -9.03 19.26 -13.74
C SER A 175 -9.39 19.01 -12.27
N THR A 176 -10.65 18.68 -11.96
CA THR A 176 -11.11 18.31 -10.62
C THR A 176 -10.75 16.87 -10.23
N ALA A 177 -10.45 16.01 -11.22
CA ALA A 177 -10.09 14.60 -11.06
C ALA A 177 -8.57 14.34 -11.09
N ALA A 178 -7.75 15.37 -11.35
CA ALA A 178 -6.29 15.22 -11.44
C ALA A 178 -5.69 14.71 -10.12
N TYR A 179 -4.94 13.61 -10.18
CA TYR A 179 -4.29 12.99 -9.01
C TYR A 179 -2.79 12.80 -9.25
N SER A 180 -1.99 13.64 -8.59
CA SER A 180 -0.53 13.66 -8.69
C SER A 180 0.15 12.98 -7.50
N TRP A 181 1.46 12.76 -7.60
CA TRP A 181 2.29 12.29 -6.48
C TRP A 181 2.21 13.23 -5.26
N ASP A 182 2.24 14.54 -5.48
CA ASP A 182 2.16 15.52 -4.39
C ASP A 182 0.82 15.47 -3.68
N ARG A 183 -0.28 15.30 -4.44
CA ARG A 183 -1.62 15.11 -3.87
C ARG A 183 -1.69 13.81 -3.05
N PHE A 184 -1.09 12.73 -3.55
CA PHE A 184 -0.98 11.47 -2.80
C PHE A 184 -0.20 11.62 -1.49
N CYS A 185 0.92 12.38 -1.49
CA CYS A 185 1.68 12.68 -0.28
C CYS A 185 0.83 13.45 0.74
N ALA A 186 0.12 14.49 0.28
CA ALA A 186 -0.74 15.30 1.14
C ALA A 186 -1.91 14.49 1.73
N ASP A 187 -2.59 13.67 0.92
CA ASP A 187 -3.67 12.80 1.39
C ASP A 187 -3.17 11.76 2.40
N SER A 188 -1.95 11.23 2.20
CA SER A 188 -1.32 10.28 3.12
C SER A 188 -1.03 10.91 4.48
N LEU A 189 -0.53 12.15 4.49
CA LEU A 189 -0.32 12.92 5.72
C LEU A 189 -1.64 13.13 6.46
N GLN A 190 -2.67 13.61 5.77
CA GLN A 190 -3.98 13.84 6.38
C GLN A 190 -4.59 12.54 6.95
N LEU A 191 -4.38 11.40 6.28
CA LEU A 191 -4.80 10.10 6.79
C LEU A 191 -4.05 9.71 8.07
N VAL A 192 -2.73 9.89 8.11
CA VAL A 192 -1.91 9.60 9.30
C VAL A 192 -2.30 10.48 10.48
N GLU A 193 -2.48 11.79 10.26
CA GLU A 193 -2.93 12.74 11.27
C GLU A 193 -4.32 12.36 11.80
N HIS A 194 -5.24 12.00 10.91
CA HIS A 194 -6.58 11.56 11.30
C HIS A 194 -6.53 10.30 12.17
N ILE A 195 -5.82 9.26 11.74
CA ILE A 195 -5.67 8.01 12.52
C ILE A 195 -5.00 8.27 13.87
N SER A 196 -3.98 9.12 13.91
CA SER A 196 -3.28 9.48 15.16
C SER A 196 -4.23 10.21 16.12
N SER A 197 -5.00 11.18 15.63
CA SER A 197 -5.98 11.92 16.42
C SER A 197 -7.09 11.01 16.98
N LEU A 198 -7.49 9.97 16.23
CA LEU A 198 -8.47 8.99 16.72
C LEU A 198 -7.89 8.16 17.87
N LYS A 199 -6.64 7.71 17.76
CA LYS A 199 -5.96 6.97 18.84
C LYS A 199 -5.78 7.81 20.11
N GLU A 200 -5.49 9.10 19.96
CA GLU A 200 -5.42 10.05 21.09
C GLU A 200 -6.80 10.29 21.74
N ARG A 201 -7.88 10.25 20.96
CA ARG A 201 -9.26 10.35 21.49
C ARG A 201 -9.73 9.06 22.15
N GLU A 202 -9.29 7.89 21.68
CA GLU A 202 -9.57 6.61 22.34
C GLU A 202 -8.89 6.52 23.71
N THR A 203 -7.74 7.17 23.90
CA THR A 203 -7.07 7.29 25.21
C THR A 203 -7.62 8.44 26.06
N SER A 204 -8.35 9.39 25.47
CA SER A 204 -8.93 10.56 26.14
C SER A 204 -10.46 10.62 25.97
N VAL A 205 -11.18 9.84 26.79
CA VAL A 205 -12.64 9.87 26.82
C VAL A 205 -13.14 11.18 27.45
N ALA A 206 -13.43 12.18 26.61
CA ALA A 206 -14.49 13.19 26.76
C ALA A 206 -14.72 13.89 25.42
N LEU A 207 -15.80 13.54 24.71
CA LEU A 207 -16.21 14.16 23.45
C LEU A 207 -16.68 15.62 23.64
N PRO A 208 -16.34 16.52 22.71
CA PRO A 208 -17.34 17.45 22.22
C PRO A 208 -17.47 17.48 20.70
N SER A 209 -18.69 17.88 20.30
CA SER A 209 -19.29 17.98 18.98
C SER A 209 -18.47 18.75 17.93
N ALA A 210 -18.37 18.21 16.71
CA ALA A 210 -17.71 18.85 15.57
C ALA A 210 -18.70 19.53 14.60
N SER A 211 -18.24 20.67 14.06
CA SER A 211 -18.94 21.69 13.26
C SER A 211 -18.98 21.35 11.74
N PRO A 212 -19.92 21.89 10.92
CA PRO A 212 -20.27 21.34 9.60
C PRO A 212 -19.34 21.72 8.42
N LEU A 213 -18.58 22.81 8.51
CA LEU A 213 -17.81 23.36 7.36
C LEU A 213 -16.45 22.67 7.12
N LEU A 214 -15.94 21.93 8.11
CA LEU A 214 -14.80 21.00 7.97
C LEU A 214 -15.23 19.65 7.36
N GLY A 215 -16.54 19.44 7.15
CA GLY A 215 -17.12 18.14 6.85
C GLY A 215 -16.80 17.57 5.47
N VAL A 216 -16.59 18.37 4.42
CA VAL A 216 -16.55 17.83 3.05
C VAL A 216 -15.22 17.15 2.70
N ALA A 217 -14.08 17.73 3.08
CA ALA A 217 -12.76 17.10 2.93
C ALA A 217 -12.57 15.95 3.94
N LEU A 218 -13.07 16.14 5.16
CA LEU A 218 -13.11 15.08 6.17
C LEU A 218 -14.05 13.94 5.79
N CYS A 219 -15.10 14.13 4.99
CA CYS A 219 -15.99 13.04 4.58
C CYS A 219 -15.31 12.05 3.64
N GLY A 220 -14.42 12.50 2.74
CA GLY A 220 -13.64 11.60 1.88
C GLY A 220 -12.56 10.81 2.65
N ILE A 221 -11.94 11.45 3.63
CA ILE A 221 -10.90 10.85 4.49
C ILE A 221 -11.53 10.00 5.59
N ALA A 222 -12.67 10.39 6.14
CA ALA A 222 -13.48 9.60 7.06
C ALA A 222 -14.17 8.44 6.34
N ALA A 223 -14.54 8.58 5.05
CA ALA A 223 -14.99 7.45 4.23
C ALA A 223 -13.83 6.50 3.92
N ALA A 224 -12.63 7.02 3.60
CA ALA A 224 -11.42 6.21 3.43
C ALA A 224 -11.01 5.50 4.74
N ALA A 225 -11.05 6.19 5.88
CA ALA A 225 -10.84 5.65 7.21
C ALA A 225 -11.97 4.67 7.62
N ALA A 226 -13.22 4.92 7.24
CA ALA A 226 -14.33 3.99 7.47
C ALA A 226 -14.31 2.79 6.51
N VAL A 227 -13.73 2.90 5.31
CA VAL A 227 -13.38 1.75 4.45
C VAL A 227 -12.28 0.94 5.09
N TYR A 228 -11.24 1.61 5.58
CA TYR A 228 -10.18 1.02 6.39
C TYR A 228 -10.74 0.23 7.60
N PHE A 229 -11.69 0.78 8.37
CA PHE A 229 -12.32 0.07 9.50
C PHE A 229 -13.37 -1.00 9.10
N LEU A 230 -13.98 -0.92 7.92
CA LEU A 230 -15.02 -1.87 7.49
C LEU A 230 -14.49 -3.09 6.75
N VAL A 231 -13.32 -3.00 6.11
CA VAL A 231 -12.61 -4.21 5.66
C VAL A 231 -12.22 -5.03 6.89
N ALA A 232 -11.66 -4.38 7.92
CA ALA A 232 -11.35 -4.99 9.21
C ALA A 232 -12.56 -5.57 9.97
N LYS A 233 -13.76 -4.98 9.88
CA LYS A 233 -14.96 -5.50 10.57
C LYS A 233 -15.57 -6.75 9.95
N ARG A 234 -15.26 -7.08 8.69
CA ARG A 234 -15.87 -8.26 8.02
C ARG A 234 -15.31 -9.58 8.55
N THR A 235 -14.09 -9.61 9.10
CA THR A 235 -13.51 -10.78 9.76
C THR A 235 -14.05 -10.99 11.18
N ALA A 236 -14.29 -9.92 11.94
CA ALA A 236 -14.90 -10.05 13.27
C ALA A 236 -16.33 -10.62 13.24
N ALA A 237 -17.08 -10.39 12.15
CA ALA A 237 -18.45 -10.91 11.98
C ALA A 237 -18.52 -12.33 11.39
N THR A 238 -17.38 -12.95 11.02
CA THR A 238 -17.33 -14.31 10.45
C THR A 238 -16.68 -15.32 11.42
N LEU A 239 -16.40 -14.91 12.66
CA LEU A 239 -15.82 -15.73 13.75
C LEU A 239 -16.73 -15.86 14.98
N THR A 240 -18.06 -15.74 14.79
CA THR A 240 -19.09 -16.10 15.78
C THR A 240 -20.17 -16.92 15.10
#